data_AF-A0A0R2I1X1-F1
#
_entry.id   AF-A0A0R2I1X1-F1
#
_cell.length_a   1.000
_cell.length_b   1.000
_cell.length_c   1.000
_cell.angle_alpha   90.00
_cell.angle_beta   90.00
_cell.angle_gamma   90.00
#
_symmetry.space_group_name_H-M   'P 1'
#
loop_
_entity.id
_entity.type
_entity.pdbx_description
1 polymer ?
#
loop_
_entity_poly.entity_id
_entity_poly.type
_entity_poly.pdbx_seq_one_letter_code
_entity_poly.pdbx_strand_id
1 'polypeptide(L)'
;MVEIIGWRDEVLVFAYFLVFSLLFLICLHLGLNATIEKRVSKWLVLCRLSISALVIGKIVQLLRNLHFSWGINLIQALLLIVVMMLIEMGFRRKRLTFGDPHLNLVLEVLSLSVAIITLI
;
A
#
# COMPACT_ATOMS: atom_id res chain seq x y z
N MET A 1 -16.90 -30.96 1.24
CA MET A 1 -17.56 -29.64 1.20
C MET A 1 -16.77 -28.53 1.91
N VAL A 2 -15.88 -28.86 2.86
CA VAL A 2 -15.03 -27.87 3.58
C VAL A 2 -13.84 -27.36 2.75
N GLU A 3 -13.25 -28.18 1.88
CA GLU A 3 -12.09 -27.77 1.05
C GLU A 3 -12.43 -26.72 -0.02
N ILE A 4 -13.66 -26.74 -0.57
CA ILE A 4 -14.10 -25.78 -1.60
C ILE A 4 -14.28 -24.37 -1.00
N ILE A 5 -14.60 -24.29 0.30
CA ILE A 5 -14.77 -23.01 1.01
C ILE A 5 -13.40 -22.38 1.30
N GLY A 6 -12.42 -23.18 1.73
CA GLY A 6 -11.06 -22.70 2.01
C GLY A 6 -10.39 -22.06 0.78
N TRP A 7 -10.51 -22.68 -0.39
CA TRP A 7 -9.94 -22.15 -1.64
C TRP A 7 -10.55 -20.81 -2.05
N ARG A 8 -11.86 -20.64 -1.86
CA ARG A 8 -12.55 -19.38 -2.21
C ARG A 8 -12.09 -18.23 -1.33
N ASP A 9 -11.90 -18.47 -0.03
CA ASP A 9 -11.52 -17.42 0.91
C ASP A 9 -10.08 -16.94 0.68
N GLU A 10 -9.15 -17.82 0.30
CA GLU A 10 -7.78 -17.42 -0.04
C GLU A 10 -7.71 -16.64 -1.35
N VAL A 11 -8.49 -17.02 -2.37
CA VAL A 11 -8.59 -16.27 -3.63
C VAL A 11 -9.16 -14.87 -3.38
N LEU A 12 -10.16 -14.73 -2.51
CA LEU A 12 -10.75 -13.43 -2.16
C LEU A 12 -9.75 -12.54 -1.42
N VAL A 13 -8.97 -13.10 -0.48
CA VAL A 13 -7.92 -12.37 0.23
C VAL A 13 -6.82 -11.91 -0.74
N PHE A 14 -6.37 -12.80 -1.63
CA PHE A 14 -5.38 -12.45 -2.65
C PHE A 14 -5.89 -11.37 -3.61
N ALA A 15 -7.13 -11.50 -4.10
CA ALA A 15 -7.75 -10.51 -4.96
C ALA A 15 -7.90 -9.15 -4.26
N TYR A 16 -8.24 -9.14 -2.96
CA TYR A 16 -8.27 -7.92 -2.15
C TYR A 16 -6.90 -7.22 -2.13
N PHE A 17 -5.82 -7.93 -1.79
CA PHE A 17 -4.48 -7.35 -1.75
C PHE A 17 -4.01 -6.86 -3.11
N LEU A 18 -4.36 -7.58 -4.18
CA LEU A 18 -4.00 -7.23 -5.55
C LEU A 18 -4.70 -5.94 -5.99
N VAL A 19 -6.02 -5.85 -5.78
CA VAL A 19 -6.81 -4.67 -6.15
C VAL A 19 -6.35 -3.43 -5.39
N PHE A 20 -6.18 -3.53 -4.06
CA PHE A 20 -5.77 -2.39 -3.25
C PHE A 20 -4.31 -1.98 -3.51
N SER A 21 -3.42 -2.93 -3.83
CA SER A 21 -2.05 -2.61 -4.24
C SER A 21 -2.00 -1.88 -5.58
N LEU A 22 -2.77 -2.33 -6.57
CA LEU A 22 -2.86 -1.63 -7.87
C LEU A 22 -3.44 -0.23 -7.70
N LEU A 23 -4.53 -0.09 -6.95
CA LEU A 23 -5.19 1.18 -6.71
C LEU A 23 -4.25 2.17 -5.99
N PHE A 24 -3.48 1.66 -5.02
CA PHE A 24 -2.45 2.40 -4.32
C PHE A 24 -1.33 2.88 -5.26
N LEU A 25 -0.77 2.01 -6.11
CA LEU A 25 0.29 2.37 -7.05
C LEU A 25 -0.19 3.40 -8.09
N ILE A 26 -1.40 3.23 -8.62
CA ILE A 26 -1.99 4.19 -9.56
C ILE A 26 -2.17 5.55 -8.89
N CYS A 27 -2.70 5.58 -7.67
CA CYS A 27 -2.88 6.83 -6.93
C CYS A 27 -1.53 7.49 -6.63
N LEU A 28 -0.50 6.70 -6.32
CA LEU A 28 0.83 7.21 -6.01
C LEU A 28 1.48 7.82 -7.25
N HIS A 29 1.47 7.11 -8.38
CA HIS A 29 1.99 7.62 -9.65
C HIS A 29 1.28 8.91 -10.08
N LEU A 30 -0.05 8.91 -10.07
CA LEU A 30 -0.85 10.08 -10.44
C LEU A 30 -0.67 11.25 -9.47
N GLY A 31 -0.50 10.97 -8.17
CA GLY A 31 -0.24 12.00 -7.16
C GLY A 31 1.17 12.59 -7.25
N LEU A 32 2.18 11.75 -7.51
CA LEU A 32 3.58 12.15 -7.71
C LEU A 32 3.83 12.82 -9.07
N ASN A 33 2.96 12.65 -10.06
CA ASN A 33 2.99 13.38 -11.33
C ASN A 33 1.99 14.54 -11.44
N ALA A 34 1.06 14.69 -10.49
CA ALA A 34 0.12 15.81 -10.50
C ALA A 34 0.83 17.17 -10.32
N THR A 35 0.59 18.10 -11.24
CA THR A 35 1.17 19.46 -11.23
C THR A 35 0.33 20.47 -10.41
N ILE A 36 -0.94 20.15 -10.14
CA ILE A 36 -1.88 21.02 -9.42
C ILE A 36 -2.00 20.57 -7.96
N GLU A 37 -1.70 21.45 -7.00
CA GLU A 37 -1.72 21.15 -5.55
C GLU A 37 -3.06 20.56 -5.06
N LYS A 38 -4.19 21.11 -5.52
CA LYS A 38 -5.53 20.57 -5.18
C LYS A 38 -5.69 19.11 -5.62
N ARG A 39 -5.07 18.74 -6.74
CA ARG A 39 -5.10 17.37 -7.28
C ARG A 39 -4.15 16.47 -6.48
N VAL A 40 -2.96 16.95 -6.11
CA VAL A 40 -2.00 16.25 -5.23
C VAL A 40 -2.64 15.89 -3.89
N SER A 41 -3.40 16.81 -3.28
CA SER A 41 -4.09 16.55 -2.00
C SER A 41 -5.18 15.48 -2.13
N LYS A 42 -5.97 15.48 -3.22
CA LYS A 42 -6.98 14.44 -3.49
C LYS A 42 -6.35 13.06 -3.67
N TRP A 43 -5.26 12.97 -4.44
CA TRP A 43 -4.52 11.72 -4.64
C TRP A 43 -3.88 11.22 -3.35
N LEU A 44 -3.35 12.10 -2.50
CA LEU A 44 -2.84 11.73 -1.18
C LEU A 44 -3.92 11.07 -0.32
N VAL A 45 -5.14 11.62 -0.30
CA VAL A 45 -6.27 11.03 0.44
C VAL A 45 -6.60 9.64 -0.07
N LEU A 46 -6.62 9.45 -1.40
CA LEU A 46 -6.85 8.13 -2.00
C LEU A 46 -5.72 7.13 -1.69
N CYS A 47 -4.45 7.57 -1.73
CA CYS A 47 -3.32 6.74 -1.30
C CYS A 47 -3.44 6.32 0.16
N ARG A 48 -3.82 7.25 1.06
CA ARG A 48 -4.04 6.98 2.48
C ARG A 48 -5.13 5.94 2.70
N LEU A 49 -6.26 6.07 2.00
CA LEU A 49 -7.36 5.10 2.10
C LEU A 49 -6.92 3.71 1.61
N SER A 50 -6.22 3.66 0.48
CA SER A 50 -5.75 2.40 -0.11
C SER A 50 -4.74 1.69 0.77
N ILE A 51 -3.74 2.42 1.29
CA ILE A 51 -2.73 1.81 2.16
C ILE A 51 -3.29 1.44 3.53
N SER A 52 -4.25 2.21 4.06
CA SER A 52 -4.95 1.85 5.30
C SER A 52 -5.75 0.55 5.13
N ALA A 53 -6.41 0.36 3.99
CA ALA A 53 -7.11 -0.87 3.67
C ALA A 53 -6.15 -2.08 3.59
N LEU A 54 -4.95 -1.91 3.00
CA LEU A 54 -3.90 -2.94 2.99
C LEU A 54 -3.42 -3.29 4.40
N VAL A 55 -3.17 -2.27 5.25
CA VAL A 55 -2.74 -2.47 6.64
C VAL A 55 -3.81 -3.22 7.44
N ILE A 56 -5.08 -2.81 7.34
CA ILE A 56 -6.19 -3.50 8.01
C ILE A 56 -6.28 -4.95 7.54
N GLY A 57 -6.17 -5.19 6.23
CA GLY A 57 -6.15 -6.54 5.66
C GLY A 57 -5.03 -7.40 6.25
N LYS A 58 -3.80 -6.86 6.35
CA LYS A 58 -2.67 -7.58 6.96
C LYS A 58 -2.85 -7.81 8.46
N ILE A 59 -3.42 -6.86 9.19
CA ILE A 59 -3.75 -7.06 10.62
C ILE A 59 -4.77 -8.20 10.78
N VAL A 60 -5.84 -8.21 9.99
CA VAL A 60 -6.85 -9.28 10.01
C VAL A 60 -6.22 -10.63 9.66
N GLN A 61 -5.34 -10.68 8.66
CA GLN A 61 -4.61 -11.89 8.27
C GLN A 61 -3.65 -12.36 9.38
N LEU A 62 -3.03 -11.43 10.10
CA LEU A 62 -2.15 -11.70 11.23
C LEU A 62 -2.90 -12.25 12.44
N LEU A 63 -4.12 -11.77 12.70
CA LEU A 63 -5.01 -12.35 13.72
C LEU A 63 -5.50 -13.76 13.32
N ARG A 64 -5.81 -13.97 12.04
CA ARG A 64 -6.32 -15.25 11.53
C ARG A 64 -5.24 -16.33 11.48
N ASN A 65 -4.00 -15.97 11.13
CA ASN A 65 -2.87 -16.88 10.97
C ASN A 65 -1.89 -16.81 12.14
N LEU A 66 -2.40 -16.76 13.38
CA LEU A 66 -1.59 -16.57 14.59
C LEU A 66 -0.48 -17.63 14.77
N HIS A 67 -0.65 -18.81 14.17
CA HIS A 67 0.26 -19.96 14.32
C HIS A 67 1.27 -20.14 13.19
N PHE A 68 1.03 -19.59 11.98
CA PHE A 68 1.86 -19.86 10.80
C PHE A 68 2.23 -18.54 10.10
N SER A 69 3.52 -18.29 9.90
CA SER A 69 4.07 -17.08 9.23
C SER A 69 3.74 -15.73 9.89
N TRP A 70 3.44 -15.72 11.20
CA TRP A 70 3.13 -14.50 11.96
C TRP A 70 4.22 -13.42 11.84
N GLY A 71 5.49 -13.82 11.89
CA GLY A 71 6.61 -12.89 11.76
C GLY A 71 6.69 -12.19 10.39
N ILE A 72 6.40 -12.92 9.30
CA ILE A 72 6.41 -12.35 7.94
C ILE A 72 5.27 -11.33 7.81
N ASN A 73 4.06 -11.68 8.26
CA ASN A 73 2.91 -10.77 8.24
C ASN A 73 3.15 -9.52 9.10
N LEU A 74 3.81 -9.67 10.25
CA LEU A 74 4.16 -8.55 11.12
C LEU A 74 5.15 -7.59 10.44
N ILE A 75 6.20 -8.14 9.81
CA ILE A 75 7.19 -7.35 9.07
C ILE A 75 6.52 -6.62 7.90
N GLN A 76 5.66 -7.30 7.14
CA GLN A 76 4.90 -6.70 6.03
C GLN A 76 3.99 -5.56 6.51
N ALA A 77 3.29 -5.74 7.63
CA ALA A 77 2.44 -4.69 8.22
C ALA A 77 3.27 -3.47 8.66
N LEU A 78 4.41 -3.68 9.31
CA LEU A 78 5.33 -2.61 9.68
C LEU A 78 5.88 -1.89 8.44
N LEU A 79 6.23 -2.63 7.39
CA LEU A 79 6.72 -2.08 6.14
C LEU A 79 5.68 -1.15 5.49
N LEU A 80 4.41 -1.57 5.47
CA LEU A 80 3.30 -0.75 4.97
C LEU A 80 3.13 0.56 5.76
N ILE A 81 3.30 0.52 7.09
CA ILE A 81 3.26 1.72 7.94
C ILE A 81 4.41 2.67 7.61
N VAL A 82 5.63 2.14 7.45
CA VAL A 82 6.80 2.95 7.07
C VAL A 82 6.58 3.60 5.70
N VAL A 83 6.06 2.86 4.72
CA VAL A 83 5.73 3.40 3.40
C VAL A 83 4.64 4.47 3.49
N MET A 84 3.63 4.28 4.32
CA MET A 84 2.60 5.30 4.58
C MET A 84 3.23 6.61 5.03
N MET A 85 4.14 6.55 6.01
CA MET A 85 4.85 7.73 6.51
C MET A 85 5.72 8.39 5.43
N LEU A 86 6.46 7.60 4.66
CA LEU A 86 7.33 8.11 3.59
C LEU A 86 6.52 8.82 2.49
N ILE A 87 5.36 8.28 2.12
CA ILE A 87 4.46 8.91 1.15
C ILE A 87 3.93 10.22 1.69
N GLU A 88 3.52 10.28 2.94
CA GLU A 88 3.08 11.54 3.54
C GLU A 88 4.19 12.60 3.51
N MET A 89 5.41 12.21 3.86
CA MET A 89 6.57 13.10 3.78
C MET A 89 6.84 13.53 2.35
N GLY A 90 6.79 12.61 1.38
CA GLY A 90 6.98 12.87 -0.05
C GLY A 90 5.94 13.86 -0.62
N PHE A 91 4.66 13.60 -0.38
CA PHE A 91 3.57 14.49 -0.80
C PHE A 91 3.56 15.82 -0.06
N ARG A 92 3.98 15.86 1.21
CA ARG A 92 4.18 17.12 1.94
C ARG A 92 5.32 17.92 1.33
N ARG A 93 6.46 17.29 1.05
CA ARG A 93 7.61 17.93 0.41
C ARG A 93 7.27 18.44 -0.99
N LYS A 94 6.51 17.67 -1.79
CA LYS A 94 6.03 18.07 -3.11
C LYS A 94 5.06 19.27 -3.07
N ARG A 95 4.31 19.46 -1.97
CA ARG A 95 3.51 20.67 -1.76
C ARG A 95 4.33 21.89 -1.34
N LEU A 96 5.47 21.68 -0.68
CA LEU A 96 6.31 22.77 -0.15
C LEU A 96 7.41 23.22 -1.11
N THR A 97 7.89 22.29 -1.93
CA THR A 97 8.92 22.46 -2.95
C THR A 97 8.37 21.79 -4.20
N PHE A 98 8.61 22.32 -5.40
CA PHE A 98 8.08 21.82 -6.69
C PHE A 98 8.34 20.32 -7.03
N GLY A 99 8.82 19.53 -6.08
CA GLY A 99 9.08 18.10 -6.18
C GLY A 99 10.53 17.87 -6.59
N ASP A 100 11.18 16.93 -5.93
CA ASP A 100 12.46 16.40 -6.41
C ASP A 100 12.15 15.15 -7.26
N PRO A 101 12.46 15.14 -8.56
CA PRO A 101 12.16 14.01 -9.44
C PRO A 101 12.88 12.73 -9.01
N HIS A 102 14.08 12.83 -8.43
CA HIS A 102 14.81 11.67 -7.93
C HIS A 102 14.12 11.06 -6.71
N LEU A 103 13.65 11.91 -5.78
CA LEU A 103 12.94 11.43 -4.59
C LEU A 103 11.60 10.77 -4.95
N ASN A 104 10.87 11.34 -5.92
CA ASN A 104 9.63 10.76 -6.41
C ASN A 104 9.85 9.37 -7.01
N LEU A 105 10.91 9.20 -7.82
CA LEU A 105 11.25 7.91 -8.42
C LEU A 105 11.62 6.89 -7.34
N VAL A 106 12.41 7.28 -6.33
CA VAL A 106 12.74 6.40 -5.19
C VAL A 106 11.49 5.97 -4.42
N LEU A 107 10.56 6.90 -4.14
CA LEU A 107 9.29 6.61 -3.49
C LEU A 107 8.42 5.65 -4.30
N GLU A 108 8.39 5.83 -5.62
CA GLU A 108 7.63 4.97 -6.53
C GLU A 108 8.19 3.55 -6.56
N VAL A 109 9.51 3.39 -6.75
CA VAL A 109 10.18 2.09 -6.75
C VAL A 109 10.03 1.38 -5.40
N LEU A 110 10.18 2.12 -4.29
CA LEU A 110 9.98 1.58 -2.96
C LEU A 110 8.54 1.13 -2.73
N SER A 111 7.56 1.90 -3.18
CA SER A 111 6.14 1.54 -3.06
C SER A 111 5.80 0.28 -3.87
N LEU A 112 6.44 0.11 -5.03
CA LEU A 112 6.29 -1.04 -5.91
C LEU A 112 6.89 -2.31 -5.28
N SER A 113 8.08 -2.20 -4.71
CA SER A 113 8.70 -3.33 -4.00
C SER A 113 7.87 -3.76 -2.79
N VAL A 114 7.34 -2.81 -2.02
CA VAL A 114 6.44 -3.12 -0.90
C VAL A 114 5.13 -3.75 -1.35
N ALA A 115 4.53 -3.27 -2.44
CA ALA A 115 3.32 -3.88 -2.99
C ALA A 115 3.56 -5.35 -3.40
N ILE A 116 4.69 -5.65 -4.04
CA ILE A 116 5.08 -7.02 -4.40
C ILE A 116 5.29 -7.86 -3.14
N ILE A 117 6.05 -7.35 -2.16
CA ILE A 117 6.31 -8.06 -0.90
C ILE A 117 5.01 -8.35 -0.14
N THR A 118 4.01 -7.47 -0.25
CA THR A 118 2.70 -7.63 0.43
C THR A 118 1.85 -8.74 -0.21
N LEU A 119 2.06 -9.03 -1.50
CA LEU A 119 1.37 -10.07 -2.26
C LEU A 119 1.96 -11.48 -2.07
N ILE A 120 3.19 -11.56 -1.54
CA ILE A 120 3.87 -12.80 -1.14
C ILE A 120 3.37 -13.22 0.25
#